data_AF-A0A261EPM6-F1
#
_entry.id   AF-A0A261EPM6-F1
#
_cell.length_a   1.000
_cell.length_b   1.000
_cell.length_c   1.000
_cell.angle_alpha   90.00
_cell.angle_beta   90.00
_cell.angle_gamma   90.00
#
_symmetry.space_group_name_H-M   'P 1'
#
loop_
_entity.id
_entity.type
_entity.pdbx_description
1 polymer ?
#
loop_
_entity_poly.entity_id
_entity_poly.type
_entity_poly.pdbx_seq_one_letter_code
_entity_poly.pdbx_strand_id
1 'polypeptide(L)'
;MKCAAKHGIPHSAVIFFAVDFDALDGEVTTNVLPYFKNLSGEMSGYRIGVYGPRNVCTRVCEAGYAEFSFVSDMSSGFSGNMGYPIPDGWSIDQISNVTITHGNDSLEIDNDLVSAGGMDDAAVSRLLASTVTIHVNSREYDPTISQEWYQPMINRWTGDVPINDDFDSSRVIGYIHPNDFYVRLLMSHQYHFFVAVSDGVGGLIQGVLNGVEVYRGDDSVLFPWYDSQESFLDWNSDGNGISLSSSSAVTIDTMTDCRVFKLRHPALWLWTTSQESQRVGGVLPMNAEVAIERSLPQLGKSNPNFILCKRWRYANSSSWQSFHDESNGVEVENPFVDLGFQYGCSPSDRLLM
;
A
#
# COMPACT_ATOMS: atom_id res chain seq x y z
N MET A 1 6.08 -13.99 7.40
CA MET A 1 5.46 -13.49 6.14
C MET A 1 4.04 -14.01 5.90
N LYS A 2 3.79 -15.33 5.80
CA LYS A 2 2.44 -15.87 5.45
C LYS A 2 1.26 -15.38 6.32
N CYS A 3 1.47 -15.21 7.63
CA CYS A 3 0.43 -14.73 8.55
C CYS A 3 0.08 -13.26 8.27
N ALA A 4 1.08 -12.39 8.19
CA ALA A 4 0.91 -10.97 7.89
C ALA A 4 0.17 -10.75 6.57
N ALA A 5 0.57 -11.45 5.50
CA ALA A 5 -0.12 -11.41 4.21
C ALA A 5 -1.57 -11.90 4.28
N LYS A 6 -1.83 -13.00 5.00
CA LYS A 6 -3.19 -13.54 5.20
C LYS A 6 -4.10 -12.55 5.93
N HIS A 7 -3.55 -11.76 6.85
CA HIS A 7 -4.29 -10.79 7.65
C HIS A 7 -4.29 -9.38 7.06
N GLY A 8 -3.80 -9.21 5.81
CA GLY A 8 -3.81 -7.93 5.11
C GLY A 8 -2.91 -6.88 5.76
N ILE A 9 -1.84 -7.29 6.45
CA ILE A 9 -0.86 -6.34 7.00
C ILE A 9 -0.07 -5.73 5.84
N PRO A 10 -0.02 -4.38 5.72
CA PRO A 10 0.65 -3.71 4.61
C PRO A 10 2.11 -4.11 4.48
N HIS A 11 2.57 -4.25 3.24
CA HIS A 11 4.00 -4.33 2.95
C HIS A 11 4.73 -3.07 3.47
N SER A 12 5.99 -3.24 3.87
CA SER A 12 6.80 -2.24 4.58
C SER A 12 6.29 -1.85 5.96
N ALA A 13 5.21 -2.45 6.47
CA ALA A 13 4.91 -2.39 7.89
C ALA A 13 6.05 -3.01 8.71
N VAL A 14 6.26 -2.48 9.91
CA VAL A 14 7.22 -3.02 10.86
C VAL A 14 6.59 -4.22 11.57
N ILE A 15 7.25 -5.37 11.50
CA ILE A 15 6.90 -6.54 12.31
C ILE A 15 7.89 -6.62 13.46
N PHE A 16 7.41 -6.45 14.68
CA PHE A 16 8.21 -6.61 15.88
C PHE A 16 8.35 -8.09 16.25
N PHE A 17 9.55 -8.63 16.11
CA PHE A 17 9.86 -10.00 16.49
C PHE A 17 10.25 -10.06 17.96
N ALA A 18 9.53 -10.89 18.71
CA ALA A 18 9.64 -10.93 20.16
C ALA A 18 10.82 -11.77 20.65
N VAL A 19 11.60 -11.18 21.54
CA VAL A 19 12.53 -11.83 22.47
C VAL A 19 11.94 -11.67 23.87
N ASP A 20 10.87 -12.41 24.12
CA ASP A 20 10.06 -12.31 25.34
C ASP A 20 10.54 -13.28 26.43
N PHE A 21 11.78 -13.08 26.86
CA PHE A 21 12.37 -13.77 28.01
C PHE A 21 13.58 -12.99 28.54
N ASP A 22 14.05 -13.35 29.73
CA ASP A 22 15.25 -12.77 30.33
C ASP A 22 16.53 -13.25 29.62
N ALA A 23 16.81 -12.69 28.46
CA ALA A 23 18.01 -13.00 27.68
C ALA A 23 19.26 -12.35 28.28
N LEU A 24 20.17 -13.18 28.78
CA LEU A 24 21.47 -12.72 29.28
C LEU A 24 22.34 -12.22 28.13
N ASP A 25 23.27 -11.30 28.37
CA ASP A 25 24.12 -10.72 27.32
C ASP A 25 24.90 -11.77 26.48
N GLY A 26 25.31 -12.86 27.12
CA GLY A 26 25.89 -14.02 26.43
C GLY A 26 24.92 -14.68 25.44
N GLU A 27 23.66 -14.87 25.83
CA GLU A 27 22.60 -15.43 24.98
C GLU A 27 22.18 -14.47 23.87
N VAL A 28 22.22 -13.16 24.13
CA VAL A 28 22.04 -12.15 23.07
C VAL A 28 23.09 -12.34 21.99
N THR A 29 24.35 -12.57 22.39
CA THR A 29 25.46 -12.78 21.47
C THR A 29 25.36 -14.10 20.71
N THR A 30 25.08 -15.20 21.40
CA THR A 30 25.16 -16.54 20.80
C THR A 30 23.87 -16.96 20.08
N ASN A 31 22.71 -16.42 20.45
CA ASN A 31 21.41 -16.89 19.98
C ASN A 31 20.59 -15.78 19.31
N VAL A 32 20.41 -14.63 19.98
CA VAL A 32 19.52 -13.57 19.48
C VAL A 32 20.09 -12.87 18.24
N LEU A 33 21.34 -12.43 18.27
CA LEU A 33 21.97 -11.79 17.12
C LEU A 33 22.03 -12.70 15.88
N PRO A 34 22.41 -13.98 15.98
CA PRO A 34 22.32 -14.90 14.84
C PRO A 34 20.91 -15.10 14.29
N TYR A 35 19.89 -15.16 15.17
CA TYR A 35 18.49 -15.24 14.74
C TYR A 35 18.10 -14.01 13.92
N PHE A 36 18.34 -12.80 14.44
CA PHE A 36 18.02 -11.56 13.73
C PHE A 36 18.84 -11.36 12.46
N LYS A 37 20.10 -11.82 12.44
CA LYS A 37 20.92 -11.83 11.23
C LYS A 37 20.28 -12.67 10.13
N ASN A 38 19.88 -13.91 10.42
CA ASN A 38 19.22 -14.77 9.44
C ASN A 38 17.86 -14.19 9.02
N LEU A 39 17.09 -13.68 9.98
CA LEU A 39 15.82 -13.02 9.71
C LEU A 39 16.00 -11.84 8.74
N SER A 40 16.98 -10.97 8.96
CA SER A 40 17.28 -9.84 8.06
C SER A 40 17.69 -10.27 6.65
N GLY A 41 18.25 -11.46 6.48
CA GLY A 41 18.61 -12.01 5.17
C GLY A 41 17.45 -12.70 4.45
N GLU A 42 16.43 -13.16 5.16
CA GLU A 42 15.29 -13.92 4.60
C GLU A 42 13.99 -13.11 4.51
N MET A 43 13.86 -12.03 5.29
CA MET A 43 12.66 -11.23 5.32
C MET A 43 12.54 -10.38 4.06
N SER A 44 11.41 -10.52 3.35
CA SER A 44 11.04 -9.65 2.24
C SER A 44 9.67 -9.02 2.48
N GLY A 45 9.49 -7.80 1.98
CA GLY A 45 8.22 -7.10 2.00
C GLY A 45 7.78 -6.53 3.37
N TYR A 46 8.56 -6.68 4.44
CA TYR A 46 8.27 -6.07 5.75
C TYR A 46 9.57 -5.59 6.40
N ARG A 47 9.47 -4.53 7.19
CA ARG A 47 10.59 -4.02 7.99
C ARG A 47 10.67 -4.77 9.31
N ILE A 48 11.88 -4.92 9.83
CA ILE A 48 12.12 -5.70 11.04
C ILE A 48 12.17 -4.75 12.23
N GLY A 49 11.28 -4.98 13.20
CA GLY A 49 11.39 -4.45 14.55
C GLY A 49 11.79 -5.55 15.52
N VAL A 50 12.36 -5.17 16.65
CA VAL A 50 12.64 -6.07 17.77
C VAL A 50 11.78 -5.68 18.97
N TYR A 51 11.08 -6.67 19.55
CA TYR A 51 10.48 -6.52 20.87
C TYR A 51 11.35 -7.24 21.90
N GLY A 52 11.67 -6.59 23.01
CA GLY A 52 12.39 -7.21 24.11
C GLY A 52 13.06 -6.24 25.08
N PRO A 53 13.87 -6.76 26.01
CA PRO A 53 14.57 -5.94 26.99
C PRO A 53 15.54 -4.94 26.32
N ARG A 54 15.83 -3.84 27.01
CA ARG A 54 16.68 -2.74 26.51
C ARG A 54 17.98 -3.20 25.87
N ASN A 55 18.73 -4.09 26.52
CA ASN A 55 19.99 -4.64 25.98
C ASN A 55 19.78 -5.40 24.66
N VAL A 56 18.69 -6.18 24.54
CA VAL A 56 18.35 -6.89 23.29
C VAL A 56 18.06 -5.89 22.18
N CYS A 57 17.16 -4.95 22.44
CA CYS A 57 16.76 -3.93 21.48
C CYS A 57 17.97 -3.13 20.98
N THR A 58 18.78 -2.59 21.89
CA THR A 58 20.01 -1.87 21.55
C THR A 58 20.92 -2.70 20.65
N ARG A 59 21.25 -3.93 21.06
CA ARG A 59 22.24 -4.74 20.33
C ARG A 59 21.77 -5.19 18.95
N VAL A 60 20.48 -5.53 18.81
CA VAL A 60 19.92 -5.94 17.52
C VAL A 60 19.87 -4.75 16.55
N CYS A 61 19.46 -3.57 17.04
CA CYS A 61 19.44 -2.34 16.23
C CYS A 61 20.85 -1.87 15.85
N GLU A 62 21.80 -1.86 16.79
CA GLU A 62 23.21 -1.48 16.51
C GLU A 62 23.89 -2.44 15.52
N ALA A 63 23.49 -3.71 15.50
CA ALA A 63 23.97 -4.68 14.51
C ALA A 63 23.35 -4.48 13.11
N GLY A 64 22.36 -3.59 12.97
CA GLY A 64 21.65 -3.32 11.72
C GLY A 64 20.66 -4.40 11.30
N TYR A 65 20.22 -5.26 12.24
CA TYR A 65 19.29 -6.35 11.93
C TYR A 65 17.82 -6.02 12.22
N ALA A 66 17.56 -4.94 12.94
CA ALA A 66 16.24 -4.36 13.13
C ALA A 66 16.32 -2.83 13.06
N GLU A 67 15.28 -2.21 12.53
CA GLU A 67 15.17 -0.76 12.35
C GLU A 67 14.50 -0.08 13.56
N PHE A 68 13.65 -0.82 14.28
CA PHE A 68 12.78 -0.26 15.32
C PHE A 68 12.81 -1.09 16.59
N SER A 69 12.72 -0.42 17.74
CA SER A 69 12.67 -1.04 19.06
C SER A 69 11.28 -0.89 19.70
N PHE A 70 10.72 -2.01 20.14
CA PHE A 70 9.59 -2.10 21.05
C PHE A 70 10.10 -2.63 22.39
N VAL A 71 10.32 -1.72 23.33
CA VAL A 71 11.01 -2.00 24.59
C VAL A 71 10.03 -2.62 25.58
N SER A 72 10.44 -3.70 26.26
CA SER A 72 9.63 -4.40 27.26
C SER A 72 9.92 -3.88 28.69
N ASP A 73 9.75 -2.59 28.98
CA ASP A 73 10.12 -2.02 30.29
C ASP A 73 9.23 -2.48 31.45
N MET A 74 8.02 -2.98 31.17
CA MET A 74 7.15 -3.60 32.18
C MET A 74 7.79 -4.84 32.81
N SER A 75 8.64 -5.55 32.06
CA SER A 75 9.45 -6.68 32.52
C SER A 75 10.66 -6.21 33.33
N SER A 76 10.40 -5.47 34.41
CA SER A 76 11.43 -4.87 35.28
C SER A 76 12.37 -5.89 35.94
N GLY A 77 11.99 -7.17 35.98
CA GLY A 77 12.81 -8.29 36.45
C GLY A 77 13.79 -8.86 35.43
N PHE A 78 13.73 -8.44 34.16
CA PHE A 78 14.67 -8.90 33.13
C PHE A 78 16.02 -8.20 33.32
N SER A 79 17.08 -9.00 33.40
CA SER A 79 18.46 -8.54 33.51
C SER A 79 18.84 -7.57 32.38
N GLY A 80 18.32 -7.78 31.17
CA GLY A 80 18.53 -6.91 30.02
C GLY A 80 17.90 -5.52 30.13
N ASN A 81 17.01 -5.27 31.12
CA ASN A 81 16.50 -3.93 31.46
C ASN A 81 17.30 -3.27 32.59
N MET A 82 17.93 -4.07 33.45
CA MET A 82 18.63 -3.60 34.63
C MET A 82 20.00 -3.02 34.27
N GLY A 83 20.16 -1.70 34.44
CA GLY A 83 21.43 -1.02 34.20
C GLY A 83 21.71 -0.67 32.74
N TYR A 84 20.78 -0.97 31.83
CA TYR A 84 20.83 -0.54 30.44
C TYR A 84 19.89 0.67 30.23
N PRO A 85 20.35 1.72 29.53
CA PRO A 85 19.47 2.82 29.14
C PRO A 85 18.45 2.32 28.12
N ILE A 86 17.31 3.00 28.02
CA ILE A 86 16.38 2.79 26.90
C ILE A 86 17.14 3.09 25.60
N PRO A 87 16.99 2.27 24.53
CA PRO A 87 17.69 2.50 23.27
C PRO A 87 17.40 3.90 22.69
N ASP A 88 18.41 4.54 22.12
CA ASP A 88 18.21 5.78 21.37
C ASP A 88 17.30 5.49 20.17
N GLY A 89 16.28 6.32 19.96
CA GLY A 89 15.33 6.13 18.86
C GLY A 89 14.31 5.00 19.05
N TRP A 90 14.08 4.54 20.29
CA TRP A 90 13.00 3.59 20.59
C TRP A 90 11.65 4.05 20.04
N SER A 91 10.80 3.10 19.63
CA SER A 91 9.53 3.39 18.94
C SER A 91 8.33 3.20 19.84
N ILE A 92 8.29 2.06 20.53
CA ILE A 92 7.22 1.69 21.46
C ILE A 92 7.88 1.24 22.76
N ASP A 93 7.25 1.52 23.89
CA ASP A 93 7.72 1.12 25.22
C ASP A 93 6.56 0.60 26.06
N GLN A 94 6.59 -0.69 26.39
CA GLN A 94 5.57 -1.33 27.19
C GLN A 94 5.80 -1.02 28.67
N ILE A 95 4.87 -0.30 29.32
CA ILE A 95 5.11 0.27 30.66
C ILE A 95 4.27 -0.32 31.79
N SER A 96 3.10 -0.87 31.51
CA SER A 96 2.17 -1.32 32.56
C SER A 96 1.04 -2.19 31.99
N ASN A 97 0.29 -2.86 32.84
CA ASN A 97 -0.99 -3.48 32.47
C ASN A 97 -2.17 -2.57 32.79
N VAL A 98 -3.21 -2.65 31.97
CA VAL A 98 -4.53 -2.08 32.22
C VAL A 98 -5.59 -3.17 32.07
N THR A 99 -6.56 -3.20 32.99
CA THR A 99 -7.68 -4.14 32.90
C THR A 99 -8.91 -3.41 32.39
N ILE A 100 -9.47 -3.89 31.27
CA ILE A 100 -10.77 -3.45 30.75
C ILE A 100 -11.83 -4.45 31.19
N THR A 101 -12.96 -3.97 31.68
CA THR A 101 -14.08 -4.82 32.12
C THR A 101 -15.35 -4.52 31.33
N HIS A 102 -16.11 -5.58 31.01
CA HIS A 102 -17.43 -5.49 30.41
C HIS A 102 -18.37 -6.50 31.04
N GLY A 103 -19.33 -6.03 31.85
CA GLY A 103 -20.19 -6.92 32.63
C GLY A 103 -19.38 -7.73 33.65
N ASN A 104 -19.41 -9.05 33.53
CA ASN A 104 -18.64 -9.97 34.37
C ASN A 104 -17.30 -10.38 33.72
N ASP A 105 -17.02 -9.92 32.50
CA ASP A 105 -15.80 -10.24 31.77
C ASP A 105 -14.72 -9.19 32.05
N SER A 106 -13.48 -9.65 32.16
CA SER A 106 -12.30 -8.79 32.31
C SER A 106 -11.20 -9.23 31.36
N LEU A 107 -10.56 -8.29 30.69
CA LEU A 107 -9.40 -8.49 29.84
C LEU A 107 -8.26 -7.60 30.32
N GLU A 108 -7.12 -8.20 30.62
CA GLU A 108 -5.87 -7.47 30.84
C GLU A 108 -5.22 -7.18 29.49
N ILE A 109 -4.80 -5.93 29.31
CA ILE A 109 -4.18 -5.42 28.09
C ILE A 109 -2.91 -4.67 28.50
N ASP A 110 -1.84 -4.87 27.75
CA ASP A 110 -0.61 -4.14 27.95
C ASP A 110 -0.79 -2.68 27.50
N ASN A 111 -0.28 -1.76 28.30
CA ASN A 111 -0.29 -0.33 28.03
C ASN A 111 1.10 0.08 27.55
N ASP A 112 1.13 0.50 26.28
CA ASP A 112 2.34 0.86 25.57
C ASP A 112 2.40 2.37 25.34
N LEU A 113 3.57 2.97 25.61
CA LEU A 113 3.90 4.32 25.20
C LEU A 113 4.48 4.33 23.79
N VAL A 114 4.23 5.43 23.11
CA VAL A 114 4.78 5.71 21.79
C VAL A 114 5.73 6.88 21.90
N SER A 115 6.93 6.77 21.34
CA SER A 115 7.86 7.88 21.32
C SER A 115 7.45 8.95 20.30
N ALA A 116 7.70 10.23 20.63
CA ALA A 116 7.30 11.37 19.81
C ALA A 116 7.99 11.45 18.42
N GLY A 117 9.00 10.61 18.16
CA GLY A 117 9.69 10.50 16.86
C GLY A 117 9.72 9.08 16.28
N GLY A 118 9.34 8.05 17.04
CA GLY A 118 9.42 6.66 16.61
C GLY A 118 8.26 6.24 15.72
N MET A 119 7.10 6.87 15.83
CA MET A 119 5.94 6.54 14.98
C MET A 119 5.92 7.22 13.62
N ASP A 120 6.65 8.31 13.40
CA ASP A 120 6.68 8.95 12.08
C ASP A 120 7.39 8.05 11.04
N ASP A 121 8.32 7.17 11.47
CA ASP A 121 8.98 6.17 10.63
C ASP A 121 8.50 4.71 10.89
N ALA A 122 8.15 4.32 12.12
CA ALA A 122 7.76 2.93 12.45
C ALA A 122 6.27 2.62 12.23
N ALA A 123 5.41 3.63 12.37
CA ALA A 123 4.00 3.48 12.08
C ALA A 123 3.68 4.06 10.71
N VAL A 124 2.69 3.48 10.05
CA VAL A 124 2.04 4.06 8.89
C VAL A 124 1.21 5.26 9.36
N SER A 125 1.85 6.27 9.97
CA SER A 125 1.15 7.34 10.71
C SER A 125 1.11 8.67 9.98
N ARG A 126 1.90 8.89 8.93
CA ARG A 126 1.83 10.14 8.17
C ARG A 126 2.09 9.99 6.69
N LEU A 127 1.03 10.24 5.94
CA LEU A 127 1.00 10.24 4.50
C LEU A 127 0.97 11.68 4.05
N LEU A 128 2.15 12.23 3.80
CA LEU A 128 2.22 13.40 2.95
C LEU A 128 1.64 12.99 1.60
N ALA A 129 0.60 13.70 1.19
CA ALA A 129 0.01 13.54 -0.13
C ALA A 129 1.15 13.59 -1.15
N SER A 130 1.31 12.51 -1.90
CA SER A 130 2.35 12.41 -2.91
C SER A 130 2.16 13.57 -3.87
N THR A 131 3.10 14.51 -3.85
CA THR A 131 3.34 15.48 -4.94
C THR A 131 4.13 14.82 -6.08
N VAL A 132 4.22 13.48 -6.10
CA VAL A 132 4.89 12.73 -7.16
C VAL A 132 4.04 12.79 -8.41
N THR A 133 4.27 13.83 -9.21
CA THR A 133 3.81 13.89 -10.59
C THR A 133 4.52 12.77 -11.35
N ILE A 134 3.75 11.81 -11.84
CA ILE A 134 4.26 10.82 -12.78
C ILE A 134 4.48 11.49 -14.12
N HIS A 135 5.69 11.37 -14.65
CA HIS A 135 5.92 11.38 -16.09
C HIS A 135 6.07 9.93 -16.55
N VAL A 136 4.97 9.29 -16.96
CA VAL A 136 5.12 8.14 -17.85
C VAL A 136 5.65 8.77 -19.13
N ASN A 137 6.85 8.41 -19.55
CA ASN A 137 7.35 8.85 -20.85
C ASN A 137 6.29 8.45 -21.88
N SER A 138 5.55 9.44 -22.37
CA SER A 138 4.77 9.29 -23.58
C SER A 138 5.79 9.05 -24.69
N ARG A 139 6.19 7.80 -24.90
CA ARG A 139 6.71 7.42 -26.21
C ARG A 139 5.69 7.90 -27.23
N GLU A 140 6.20 8.50 -28.30
CA GLU A 140 5.41 9.20 -29.31
C GLU A 140 4.11 8.47 -29.58
N TYR A 141 3.02 9.20 -29.38
CA TYR A 141 1.67 8.84 -29.77
C TYR A 141 1.66 8.08 -31.10
N ASP A 142 1.36 6.78 -31.05
CA ASP A 142 1.09 5.97 -32.24
C ASP A 142 -0.42 6.01 -32.50
N PRO A 143 -0.91 6.80 -33.49
CA PRO A 143 -2.33 6.92 -33.80
C PRO A 143 -2.96 5.63 -34.32
N THR A 144 -2.18 4.57 -34.57
CA THR A 144 -2.67 3.28 -35.06
C THR A 144 -3.01 2.28 -33.96
N ILE A 145 -2.56 2.53 -32.72
CA ILE A 145 -2.94 1.71 -31.56
C ILE A 145 -4.27 2.22 -31.03
N SER A 146 -5.34 1.48 -31.32
CA SER A 146 -6.68 1.79 -30.83
C SER A 146 -6.74 1.55 -29.31
N GLN A 147 -6.47 2.62 -28.57
CA GLN A 147 -6.69 2.82 -27.13
C GLN A 147 -5.65 2.19 -26.18
N GLU A 148 -4.82 3.06 -25.60
CA GLU A 148 -4.02 2.82 -24.40
C GLU A 148 -4.95 2.60 -23.19
N TRP A 149 -5.01 1.37 -22.66
CA TRP A 149 -5.88 1.03 -21.52
C TRP A 149 -5.04 0.78 -20.28
N TYR A 150 -5.01 1.77 -19.40
CA TYR A 150 -4.51 1.58 -18.05
C TYR A 150 -5.51 0.77 -17.23
N GLN A 151 -5.02 -0.24 -16.52
CA GLN A 151 -5.83 -1.12 -15.69
C GLN A 151 -5.27 -1.14 -14.26
N PRO A 152 -6.11 -0.87 -13.25
CA PRO A 152 -5.76 -1.12 -11.86
C PRO A 152 -5.93 -2.60 -11.55
N MET A 153 -4.86 -3.22 -11.09
CA MET A 153 -4.72 -4.66 -10.93
C MET A 153 -4.30 -5.01 -9.50
N ILE A 154 -4.56 -6.25 -9.10
CA ILE A 154 -4.10 -6.86 -7.86
C ILE A 154 -3.36 -8.14 -8.21
N ASN A 155 -2.16 -8.31 -7.66
CA ASN A 155 -1.42 -9.54 -7.83
C ASN A 155 -1.99 -10.66 -6.97
N ARG A 156 -2.57 -11.72 -7.56
CA ARG A 156 -2.99 -12.93 -6.81
C ARG A 156 -2.04 -14.10 -6.98
N TRP A 157 -0.93 -13.89 -7.68
CA TRP A 157 0.15 -14.87 -7.68
C TRP A 157 0.75 -14.98 -6.28
N THR A 158 1.10 -16.20 -5.86
CA THR A 158 1.68 -16.45 -4.54
C THR A 158 3.16 -16.10 -4.43
N GLY A 159 3.80 -15.75 -5.55
CA GLY A 159 5.18 -15.30 -5.60
C GLY A 159 5.31 -13.86 -6.06
N ASP A 160 6.56 -13.39 -6.11
CA ASP A 160 6.89 -12.04 -6.55
C ASP A 160 6.93 -11.94 -8.08
N VAL A 161 6.37 -10.86 -8.62
CA VAL A 161 6.45 -10.54 -10.05
C VAL A 161 7.56 -9.50 -10.25
N PRO A 162 8.64 -9.82 -10.99
CA PRO A 162 9.76 -8.89 -11.18
C PRO A 162 9.35 -7.72 -12.07
N ILE A 163 9.74 -6.51 -11.65
CA ILE A 163 9.61 -5.28 -12.44
C ILE A 163 10.98 -5.00 -13.04
N ASN A 164 11.03 -4.92 -14.36
CA ASN A 164 12.25 -4.64 -15.09
C ASN A 164 12.36 -3.15 -15.44
N ASP A 165 13.59 -2.68 -15.61
CA ASP A 165 13.87 -1.33 -16.11
C ASP A 165 13.39 -1.18 -17.56
N ASP A 166 12.84 -0.01 -17.89
CA ASP A 166 12.33 0.30 -19.23
C ASP A 166 13.44 0.35 -20.30
N PHE A 167 14.65 0.76 -19.92
CA PHE A 167 15.80 0.83 -20.82
C PHE A 167 16.64 -0.44 -20.81
N ASP A 168 16.59 -1.21 -19.72
CA ASP A 168 17.29 -2.49 -19.56
C ASP A 168 16.37 -3.57 -18.99
N SER A 169 15.69 -4.29 -19.87
CA SER A 169 14.80 -5.39 -19.51
C SER A 169 15.47 -6.54 -18.72
N SER A 170 16.81 -6.61 -18.66
CA SER A 170 17.53 -7.59 -17.83
C SER A 170 17.69 -7.16 -16.38
N ARG A 171 17.54 -5.87 -16.10
CA ARG A 171 17.70 -5.28 -14.77
C ARG A 171 16.37 -5.27 -14.03
N VAL A 172 16.29 -6.04 -12.94
CA VAL A 172 15.15 -5.98 -12.02
C VAL A 172 15.32 -4.77 -11.11
N ILE A 173 14.30 -3.91 -11.06
CA ILE A 173 14.28 -2.65 -10.29
C ILE A 173 13.26 -2.68 -9.15
N GLY A 174 12.46 -3.73 -9.05
CA GLY A 174 11.47 -3.91 -8.01
C GLY A 174 10.66 -5.19 -8.20
N TYR A 175 9.70 -5.41 -7.32
CA TYR A 175 8.79 -6.54 -7.37
C TYR A 175 7.37 -6.08 -7.06
N ILE A 176 6.40 -6.75 -7.66
CA ILE A 176 4.99 -6.71 -7.24
C ILE A 176 4.77 -7.95 -6.39
N HIS A 177 4.56 -7.77 -5.09
CA HIS A 177 4.40 -8.87 -4.14
C HIS A 177 2.98 -9.44 -4.17
N PRO A 178 2.74 -10.63 -3.61
CA PRO A 178 1.40 -11.18 -3.49
C PRO A 178 0.44 -10.23 -2.78
N ASN A 179 -0.70 -9.96 -3.42
CA ASN A 179 -1.76 -9.02 -3.05
C ASN A 179 -1.42 -7.54 -3.21
N ASP A 180 -0.29 -7.18 -3.82
CA ASP A 180 -0.02 -5.79 -4.16
C ASP A 180 -0.98 -5.29 -5.25
N PHE A 181 -1.48 -4.08 -5.06
CA PHE A 181 -2.11 -3.32 -6.12
C PHE A 181 -1.05 -2.65 -6.98
N TYR A 182 -1.28 -2.64 -8.28
CA TYR A 182 -0.46 -1.93 -9.24
C TYR A 182 -1.33 -1.44 -10.39
N VAL A 183 -0.83 -0.48 -11.16
CA VAL A 183 -1.45 -0.08 -12.42
C VAL A 183 -0.59 -0.59 -13.55
N ARG A 184 -1.22 -1.12 -14.61
CA ARG A 184 -0.55 -1.52 -15.84
C ARG A 184 -1.14 -0.86 -17.06
N LEU A 185 -0.32 -0.58 -18.08
CA LEU A 185 -0.76 -0.14 -19.39
C LEU A 185 -0.75 -1.31 -20.37
N LEU A 186 -1.90 -1.62 -20.97
CA LEU A 186 -2.00 -2.54 -22.10
C LEU A 186 -1.42 -1.88 -23.36
N MET A 187 -0.41 -2.51 -23.94
CA MET A 187 0.16 -2.13 -25.25
C MET A 187 -0.35 -3.05 -26.36
N SER A 188 -0.11 -2.68 -27.61
CA SER A 188 -0.47 -3.46 -28.81
C SER A 188 0.11 -4.88 -28.83
N HIS A 189 1.18 -5.14 -28.07
CA HIS A 189 1.71 -6.48 -27.82
C HIS A 189 1.15 -7.00 -26.50
N GLN A 190 0.31 -8.03 -26.55
CA GLN A 190 -0.57 -8.46 -25.45
C GLN A 190 0.12 -8.86 -24.13
N TYR A 191 1.45 -8.98 -24.12
CA TYR A 191 2.20 -9.52 -22.99
C TYR A 191 3.21 -8.54 -22.38
N HIS A 192 3.35 -7.33 -22.91
CA HIS A 192 4.28 -6.33 -22.38
C HIS A 192 3.49 -5.19 -21.77
N PHE A 193 3.81 -4.84 -20.52
CA PHE A 193 3.08 -3.83 -19.78
C PHE A 193 4.03 -2.81 -19.16
N PHE A 194 3.75 -1.53 -19.34
CA PHE A 194 4.28 -0.53 -18.41
C PHE A 194 3.53 -0.63 -17.09
N VAL A 195 4.23 -0.50 -15.98
CA VAL A 195 3.64 -0.59 -14.65
C VAL A 195 4.07 0.52 -13.72
N ALA A 196 3.16 0.82 -12.79
CA ALA A 196 3.39 1.67 -11.64
C ALA A 196 2.94 0.92 -10.38
N VAL A 197 3.83 0.78 -9.40
CA VAL A 197 3.56 0.15 -8.10
C VAL A 197 4.13 1.04 -6.98
N SER A 198 3.54 0.97 -5.80
CA SER A 198 4.11 1.62 -4.61
C SER A 198 5.42 0.91 -4.23
N ASP A 199 6.40 1.65 -3.72
CA ASP A 199 7.60 1.07 -3.09
C ASP A 199 7.36 0.68 -1.61
N GLY A 200 6.15 0.94 -1.10
CA GLY A 200 5.75 0.66 0.27
C GLY A 200 6.18 1.71 1.30
N VAL A 201 6.95 2.73 0.92
CA VAL A 201 7.41 3.82 1.82
C VAL A 201 7.03 5.21 1.32
N GLY A 202 6.01 5.27 0.46
CA GLY A 202 5.45 6.52 -0.06
C GLY A 202 5.98 6.94 -1.43
N GLY A 203 6.92 6.18 -2.00
CA GLY A 203 7.41 6.35 -3.36
C GLY A 203 6.75 5.39 -4.35
N LEU A 204 7.27 5.41 -5.58
CA LEU A 204 6.71 4.69 -6.70
C LEU A 204 7.83 4.04 -7.52
N ILE A 205 7.64 2.77 -7.86
CA ILE A 205 8.47 2.05 -8.82
C ILE A 205 7.72 2.05 -10.15
N GLN A 206 8.42 2.48 -11.20
CA GLN A 206 7.92 2.46 -12.57
C GLN A 206 8.85 1.63 -13.44
N GLY A 207 8.29 0.74 -14.23
CA GLY A 207 9.06 -0.14 -15.10
C GLY A 207 8.17 -0.92 -16.03
N VAL A 208 8.68 -2.08 -16.44
CA VAL A 208 8.00 -2.97 -17.37
C VAL A 208 7.83 -4.37 -16.79
N LEU A 209 6.68 -4.99 -17.09
CA LEU A 209 6.43 -6.40 -16.89
C LEU A 209 6.42 -7.11 -18.24
N ASN A 210 7.08 -8.26 -18.29
CA ASN A 210 7.01 -9.17 -19.42
C ASN A 210 6.20 -10.42 -19.02
N GLY A 211 5.03 -10.59 -19.63
CA GLY A 211 4.12 -11.71 -19.42
C GLY A 211 4.52 -13.00 -20.14
N VAL A 212 5.51 -12.95 -21.04
CA VAL A 212 6.01 -14.13 -21.77
C VAL A 212 7.31 -14.62 -21.17
N GLU A 213 7.30 -15.87 -20.71
CA GLU A 213 8.48 -16.61 -20.25
C GLU A 213 9.32 -17.08 -21.44
N VAL A 214 8.68 -17.60 -22.49
CA VAL A 214 9.37 -18.09 -23.70
C VAL A 214 8.65 -17.62 -24.95
N TYR A 215 9.33 -16.81 -25.77
CA TYR A 215 8.82 -16.35 -27.07
C TYR A 215 8.88 -17.46 -28.13
N ARG A 216 7.72 -17.82 -28.69
CA ARG A 216 7.59 -18.80 -29.80
C ARG A 216 6.55 -18.39 -30.85
N GLY A 217 6.37 -17.08 -31.09
CA GLY A 217 5.30 -16.60 -31.97
C GLY A 217 3.94 -16.89 -31.35
N ASP A 218 3.06 -17.57 -32.08
CA ASP A 218 1.70 -17.92 -31.63
C ASP A 218 1.67 -18.91 -30.44
N ASP A 219 2.76 -19.66 -30.19
CA ASP A 219 2.89 -20.66 -29.11
C ASP A 219 3.68 -20.14 -27.89
N SER A 220 3.64 -18.83 -27.64
CA SER A 220 4.41 -18.23 -26.54
C SER A 220 3.95 -18.77 -25.18
N VAL A 221 4.91 -19.10 -24.30
CA VAL A 221 4.64 -19.59 -22.94
C VAL A 221 4.56 -18.39 -22.01
N LEU A 222 3.45 -18.27 -21.28
CA LEU A 222 3.22 -17.17 -20.34
C LEU A 222 3.82 -17.49 -18.97
N PHE A 223 4.27 -16.46 -18.28
CA PHE A 223 4.66 -16.62 -16.88
C PHE A 223 3.44 -17.02 -16.03
N PRO A 224 3.61 -17.85 -14.98
CA PRO A 224 2.51 -18.30 -14.11
C PRO A 224 1.71 -17.16 -13.45
N TRP A 225 2.37 -16.04 -13.20
CA TRP A 225 1.71 -14.88 -12.60
C TRP A 225 0.72 -14.21 -13.56
N TYR A 226 0.88 -14.34 -14.88
CA TYR A 226 0.11 -13.59 -15.88
C TYR A 226 -1.41 -13.80 -15.74
N ASP A 227 -1.84 -15.05 -15.62
CA ASP A 227 -3.25 -15.41 -15.45
C ASP A 227 -3.73 -15.32 -13.98
N SER A 228 -2.81 -15.05 -13.06
CA SER A 228 -3.09 -14.92 -11.62
C SER A 228 -3.33 -13.47 -11.20
N GLN A 229 -3.57 -12.55 -12.13
CA GLN A 229 -3.84 -11.15 -11.83
C GLN A 229 -5.35 -10.88 -11.80
N GLU A 230 -5.78 -9.99 -10.92
CA GLU A 230 -7.19 -9.67 -10.72
C GLU A 230 -7.43 -8.17 -10.93
N SER A 231 -8.56 -7.79 -11.53
CA SER A 231 -8.91 -6.38 -11.70
C SER A 231 -9.39 -5.79 -10.39
N PHE A 232 -8.84 -4.65 -9.98
CA PHE A 232 -9.34 -3.91 -8.81
C PHE A 232 -10.79 -3.44 -9.01
N LEU A 233 -11.25 -3.27 -10.27
CA LEU A 233 -12.63 -2.87 -10.57
C LEU A 233 -13.66 -3.98 -10.33
N ASP A 234 -13.22 -5.19 -10.02
CA ASP A 234 -14.11 -6.26 -9.56
C ASP A 234 -14.38 -6.17 -8.03
N TRP A 235 -13.76 -5.21 -7.34
CA TRP A 235 -13.86 -4.99 -5.90
C TRP A 235 -14.77 -3.81 -5.55
N ASN A 236 -15.33 -3.83 -4.34
CA ASN A 236 -16.22 -2.80 -3.82
C ASN A 236 -16.07 -2.70 -2.30
N SER A 237 -16.43 -1.56 -1.69
CA SER A 237 -16.50 -1.47 -0.24
C SER A 237 -17.59 -2.35 0.33
N ASP A 238 -17.31 -3.02 1.45
CA ASP A 238 -18.30 -3.76 2.24
C ASP A 238 -18.56 -3.17 3.63
N GLY A 239 -18.03 -1.96 3.88
CA GLY A 239 -18.18 -1.21 5.12
C GLY A 239 -17.10 -1.47 6.17
N ASN A 240 -16.39 -2.59 6.09
CA ASN A 240 -15.24 -2.92 6.96
C ASN A 240 -13.93 -3.06 6.18
N GLY A 241 -14.01 -3.27 4.88
CA GLY A 241 -12.88 -3.29 3.95
C GLY A 241 -13.38 -3.30 2.51
N ILE A 242 -12.57 -3.84 1.62
CA ILE A 242 -12.96 -4.16 0.24
C ILE A 242 -13.12 -5.66 0.08
N SER A 243 -14.05 -6.07 -0.77
CA SER A 243 -14.21 -7.46 -1.18
C SER A 243 -14.59 -7.58 -2.64
N LEU A 244 -14.33 -8.76 -3.22
CA LEU A 244 -14.82 -9.14 -4.53
C LEU A 244 -16.33 -9.00 -4.56
N SER A 245 -16.81 -8.21 -5.52
CA SER A 245 -18.19 -7.77 -5.57
C SER A 245 -18.69 -7.81 -7.02
N SER A 246 -18.53 -8.97 -7.65
CA SER A 246 -19.10 -9.26 -8.98
C SER A 246 -20.64 -9.17 -9.01
N SER A 247 -21.31 -9.03 -7.85
CA SER A 247 -22.76 -8.95 -7.68
C SER A 247 -23.32 -7.61 -7.15
N SER A 248 -22.50 -6.59 -6.87
CA SER A 248 -22.95 -5.35 -6.19
C SER A 248 -22.74 -4.06 -6.99
N ALA A 249 -22.79 -4.17 -8.31
CA ALA A 249 -22.86 -3.04 -9.22
C ALA A 249 -24.00 -2.09 -8.83
N VAL A 250 -23.68 -0.81 -8.62
CA VAL A 250 -24.68 0.23 -8.31
C VAL A 250 -24.90 1.09 -9.54
N THR A 251 -26.16 1.49 -9.78
CA THR A 251 -26.48 2.54 -10.75
C THR A 251 -26.54 3.87 -10.02
N ILE A 252 -25.77 4.85 -10.51
CA ILE A 252 -25.72 6.20 -9.96
C ILE A 252 -25.96 7.17 -11.11
N ASP A 253 -27.07 7.90 -11.06
CA ASP A 253 -27.56 8.73 -12.15
C ASP A 253 -27.65 7.94 -13.48
N THR A 254 -26.83 8.29 -14.47
CA THR A 254 -26.73 7.62 -15.78
C THR A 254 -25.60 6.59 -15.85
N MET A 255 -24.75 6.51 -14.83
CA MET A 255 -23.61 5.59 -14.77
C MET A 255 -24.10 4.20 -14.37
N THR A 256 -23.70 3.19 -15.15
CA THR A 256 -24.09 1.79 -14.92
C THR A 256 -22.87 0.97 -14.56
N ASP A 257 -23.02 0.01 -13.65
CA ASP A 257 -21.89 -0.82 -13.18
C ASP A 257 -20.84 -0.03 -12.37
N CYS A 258 -21.30 0.84 -11.46
CA CYS A 258 -20.41 1.56 -10.56
C CYS A 258 -19.91 0.67 -9.42
N ARG A 259 -18.64 0.84 -9.06
CA ARG A 259 -18.06 0.45 -7.77
C ARG A 259 -18.01 1.68 -6.88
N VAL A 260 -18.33 1.51 -5.61
CA VAL A 260 -18.32 2.57 -4.61
C VAL A 260 -17.16 2.28 -3.67
N PHE A 261 -16.30 3.28 -3.49
CA PHE A 261 -15.17 3.19 -2.58
C PHE A 261 -15.24 4.32 -1.57
N LYS A 262 -15.11 3.99 -0.29
CA LYS A 262 -14.97 4.91 0.82
C LYS A 262 -13.51 5.32 1.00
N LEU A 263 -13.30 6.61 1.14
CA LEU A 263 -11.97 7.19 1.31
C LEU A 263 -11.45 6.96 2.73
N ARG A 264 -10.29 6.33 2.87
CA ARG A 264 -9.60 6.16 4.16
C ARG A 264 -8.75 7.35 4.59
N HIS A 265 -8.37 8.18 3.63
CA HIS A 265 -7.61 9.40 3.83
C HIS A 265 -8.20 10.52 2.98
N PRO A 266 -7.83 11.79 3.21
CA PRO A 266 -8.15 12.85 2.26
C PRO A 266 -7.54 12.54 0.89
N ALA A 267 -8.33 12.65 -0.18
CA ALA A 267 -7.88 12.36 -1.54
C ALA A 267 -7.72 13.64 -2.35
N LEU A 268 -6.56 13.84 -2.95
CA LEU A 268 -6.40 14.86 -3.98
C LEU A 268 -7.28 14.46 -5.18
N TRP A 269 -7.99 15.43 -5.75
CA TRP A 269 -8.62 15.26 -7.05
C TRP A 269 -8.19 16.37 -8.00
N LEU A 270 -8.09 16.00 -9.26
CA LEU A 270 -7.61 16.84 -10.33
C LEU A 270 -8.43 16.59 -11.58
N TRP A 271 -8.31 17.50 -12.54
CA TRP A 271 -9.03 17.40 -13.80
C TRP A 271 -8.22 17.95 -14.94
N THR A 272 -8.56 17.49 -16.14
CA THR A 272 -7.88 17.86 -17.38
C THR A 272 -8.78 18.70 -18.26
N THR A 273 -8.23 19.78 -18.80
CA THR A 273 -8.85 20.55 -19.89
C THR A 273 -8.68 19.83 -21.23
N SER A 274 -9.41 20.25 -22.26
CA SER A 274 -9.24 19.75 -23.64
C SER A 274 -7.84 19.99 -24.22
N GLN A 275 -7.03 20.85 -23.58
CA GLN A 275 -5.62 21.09 -23.90
C GLN A 275 -4.66 20.27 -23.03
N GLU A 276 -5.16 19.25 -22.32
CA GLU A 276 -4.42 18.37 -21.41
C GLU A 276 -3.70 19.08 -20.24
N SER A 277 -3.95 20.38 -20.04
CA SER A 277 -3.42 21.08 -18.87
C SER A 277 -4.14 20.59 -17.61
N GLN A 278 -3.36 20.05 -16.67
CA GLN A 278 -3.85 19.55 -15.38
C GLN A 278 -4.21 20.73 -14.48
N ARG A 279 -5.31 20.57 -13.75
CA ARG A 279 -5.79 21.52 -12.75
C ARG A 279 -6.07 20.76 -11.46
N VAL A 280 -5.55 21.29 -10.36
CA VAL A 280 -5.91 20.79 -9.02
C VAL A 280 -7.34 21.23 -8.75
N GLY A 281 -8.23 20.27 -8.53
CA GLY A 281 -9.63 20.54 -8.21
C GLY A 281 -9.87 20.74 -6.72
N GLY A 282 -9.08 20.08 -5.88
CA GLY A 282 -9.15 20.21 -4.42
C GLY A 282 -8.90 18.89 -3.70
N VAL A 283 -9.38 18.78 -2.47
CA VAL A 283 -9.21 17.59 -1.63
C VAL A 283 -10.57 17.08 -1.17
N LEU A 284 -10.88 15.83 -1.50
CA LEU A 284 -12.03 15.12 -0.94
C LEU A 284 -11.72 14.71 0.50
N PRO A 285 -12.67 14.85 1.44
CA PRO A 285 -12.43 14.53 2.84
C PRO A 285 -12.38 13.02 3.08
N MET A 286 -11.69 12.62 4.15
CA MET A 286 -11.75 11.26 4.68
C MET A 286 -13.22 10.84 4.92
N ASN A 287 -13.51 9.56 4.69
CA ASN A 287 -14.83 8.94 4.71
C ASN A 287 -15.78 9.37 3.59
N ALA A 288 -15.42 10.30 2.70
CA ALA A 288 -16.22 10.48 1.48
C ALA A 288 -16.26 9.17 0.69
N GLU A 289 -17.28 8.99 -0.12
CA GLU A 289 -17.39 7.86 -1.03
C GLU A 289 -17.28 8.36 -2.46
N VAL A 290 -16.55 7.63 -3.30
CA VAL A 290 -16.39 7.90 -4.72
C VAL A 290 -16.97 6.75 -5.54
N ALA A 291 -17.57 7.07 -6.69
CA ALA A 291 -18.10 6.08 -7.61
C ALA A 291 -17.22 5.98 -8.86
N ILE A 292 -16.78 4.77 -9.15
CA ILE A 292 -15.96 4.42 -10.31
C ILE A 292 -16.79 3.55 -11.25
N GLU A 293 -17.03 4.03 -12.46
CA GLU A 293 -17.76 3.26 -13.48
C GLU A 293 -16.82 2.32 -14.22
N ARG A 294 -17.13 1.02 -14.19
CA ARG A 294 -16.27 0.01 -14.81
C ARG A 294 -16.21 0.13 -16.35
N SER A 295 -17.22 0.71 -16.98
CA SER A 295 -17.34 0.80 -18.45
C SER A 295 -16.50 1.92 -19.09
N LEU A 296 -15.99 2.87 -18.29
CA LEU A 296 -15.25 4.05 -18.78
C LEU A 296 -13.74 3.83 -18.76
N PRO A 297 -12.93 4.55 -19.56
CA PRO A 297 -11.47 4.54 -19.37
C PRO A 297 -11.13 5.11 -17.99
N GLN A 298 -10.66 4.24 -17.10
CA GLN A 298 -10.74 4.52 -15.68
C GLN A 298 -9.56 5.34 -15.17
N LEU A 299 -8.40 5.38 -15.83
CA LEU A 299 -7.22 6.04 -15.27
C LEU A 299 -6.75 7.22 -16.12
N GLY A 300 -6.15 8.21 -15.48
CA GLY A 300 -5.64 9.40 -16.14
C GLY A 300 -4.53 9.03 -17.13
N LYS A 301 -4.71 9.33 -18.42
CA LYS A 301 -3.74 8.99 -19.48
C LYS A 301 -2.32 9.45 -19.16
N SER A 302 -2.19 10.67 -18.64
CA SER A 302 -0.90 11.26 -18.24
C SER A 302 -0.60 11.10 -16.74
N ASN A 303 -1.53 10.56 -15.94
CA ASN A 303 -1.37 10.31 -14.50
C ASN A 303 -2.02 8.97 -14.13
N PRO A 304 -1.31 7.84 -14.30
CA PRO A 304 -1.86 6.53 -14.01
C PRO A 304 -2.15 6.30 -12.51
N ASN A 305 -1.69 7.21 -11.64
CA ASN A 305 -2.01 7.23 -10.22
C ASN A 305 -3.38 7.79 -9.87
N PHE A 306 -4.13 8.32 -10.85
CA PHE A 306 -5.44 8.89 -10.60
C PHE A 306 -6.51 8.15 -11.39
N ILE A 307 -7.65 7.91 -10.75
CA ILE A 307 -8.79 7.18 -11.28
C ILE A 307 -10.00 8.10 -11.48
N LEU A 308 -10.66 7.95 -12.62
CA LEU A 308 -11.83 8.70 -13.05
C LEU A 308 -13.00 8.39 -12.11
N CYS A 309 -13.46 9.41 -11.41
CA CYS A 309 -14.58 9.33 -10.49
C CYS A 309 -15.56 10.44 -10.83
N LYS A 310 -16.67 10.14 -11.52
CA LYS A 310 -17.64 11.19 -11.92
C LYS A 310 -18.55 11.66 -10.80
N ARG A 311 -18.67 10.85 -9.75
CA ARG A 311 -19.57 11.11 -8.62
C ARG A 311 -18.89 10.83 -7.29
N TRP A 312 -19.18 11.65 -6.29
CA TRP A 312 -18.75 11.45 -4.92
C TRP A 312 -19.84 11.88 -3.92
N ARG A 313 -19.74 11.48 -2.66
CA ARG A 313 -20.63 11.94 -1.59
C ARG A 313 -19.94 11.92 -0.23
N TYR A 314 -20.50 12.64 0.74
CA TYR A 314 -20.09 12.48 2.13
C TYR A 314 -20.62 11.15 2.69
N ALA A 315 -19.90 10.52 3.64
CA ALA A 315 -20.24 9.23 4.24
C ALA A 315 -21.72 9.10 4.69
N ASN A 316 -22.28 10.19 5.22
CA ASN A 316 -23.61 10.21 5.81
C ASN A 316 -24.65 10.87 4.87
N SER A 317 -24.29 11.15 3.62
CA SER A 317 -25.17 11.73 2.61
C SER A 317 -25.74 10.64 1.73
N SER A 318 -27.05 10.65 1.48
CA SER A 318 -27.66 9.82 0.45
C SER A 318 -27.46 10.40 -0.95
N SER A 319 -27.17 11.70 -1.05
CA SER A 319 -27.05 12.43 -2.31
C SER A 319 -25.62 12.38 -2.88
N TRP A 320 -25.51 11.96 -4.13
CA TRP A 320 -24.30 12.04 -4.94
C TRP A 320 -24.09 13.45 -5.50
N GLN A 321 -22.83 13.83 -5.65
CA GLN A 321 -22.38 15.14 -6.13
C GLN A 321 -21.47 14.98 -7.34
N SER A 322 -21.58 15.93 -8.28
CA SER A 322 -20.61 16.11 -9.35
C SER A 322 -19.39 16.90 -8.85
N PHE A 323 -18.28 16.79 -9.57
CA PHE A 323 -17.09 17.63 -9.39
C PHE A 323 -17.28 18.94 -10.15
N HIS A 324 -16.89 20.07 -9.55
CA HIS A 324 -17.07 21.39 -10.15
C HIS A 324 -15.75 22.17 -10.11
N ASP A 325 -15.50 22.97 -11.14
CA ASP A 325 -14.40 23.93 -11.16
C ASP A 325 -14.76 25.10 -10.23
N GLU A 326 -13.97 25.29 -9.16
CA GLU A 326 -14.22 26.32 -8.14
C GLU A 326 -14.23 27.74 -8.72
N SER A 327 -13.57 27.98 -9.86
CA SER A 327 -13.46 29.32 -10.45
C SER A 327 -14.74 29.79 -11.13
N ASN A 328 -15.57 28.87 -11.64
CA ASN A 328 -16.74 29.19 -12.46
C ASN A 328 -18.00 28.36 -12.10
N GLY A 329 -17.87 27.37 -11.21
CA GLY A 329 -18.95 26.50 -10.76
C GLY A 329 -19.45 25.51 -11.79
N VAL A 330 -18.73 25.29 -12.90
CA VAL A 330 -19.13 24.37 -13.98
C VAL A 330 -18.73 22.93 -13.63
N GLU A 331 -19.60 21.97 -13.91
CA GLU A 331 -19.31 20.55 -13.75
C GLU A 331 -18.12 20.13 -14.64
N VAL A 332 -17.18 19.39 -14.04
CA VAL A 332 -15.99 18.89 -14.69
C VAL A 332 -16.29 17.55 -15.36
N GLU A 333 -15.88 17.41 -16.63
CA GLU A 333 -16.13 16.20 -17.43
C GLU A 333 -15.26 15.01 -17.00
N ASN A 334 -13.97 15.25 -16.75
CA ASN A 334 -12.97 14.22 -16.43
C ASN A 334 -12.28 14.48 -15.08
N PRO A 335 -13.00 14.34 -13.95
CA PRO A 335 -12.41 14.40 -12.61
C PRO A 335 -11.72 13.09 -12.25
N PHE A 336 -10.44 13.16 -11.90
CA PHE A 336 -9.67 12.03 -11.43
C PHE A 336 -9.27 12.20 -9.96
N VAL A 337 -9.45 11.13 -9.19
CA VAL A 337 -9.15 11.05 -7.77
C VAL A 337 -7.89 10.21 -7.58
N ASP A 338 -7.02 10.61 -6.66
CA ASP A 338 -5.81 9.87 -6.31
C ASP A 338 -6.14 8.40 -5.95
N LEU A 339 -5.35 7.44 -6.44
CA LEU A 339 -5.43 6.03 -6.06
C LEU A 339 -4.70 5.74 -4.74
N GLY A 340 -3.87 6.67 -4.29
CA GLY A 340 -3.24 6.59 -2.99
C GLY A 340 -2.01 5.68 -2.95
N PHE A 341 -1.15 5.72 -3.96
CA PHE A 341 0.10 4.94 -3.99
C PHE A 341 1.06 5.26 -2.82
N GLN A 342 0.92 6.44 -2.22
CA GLN A 342 1.64 6.83 -1.02
C GLN A 342 1.24 6.00 0.21
N TYR A 343 0.03 5.44 0.24
CA TYR A 343 -0.56 4.70 1.39
C TYR A 343 -0.12 3.24 1.49
N GLY A 344 0.73 2.78 0.56
CA GLY A 344 1.30 1.43 0.55
C GLY A 344 0.81 0.59 -0.61
N CYS A 345 1.22 -0.68 -0.59
CA CYS A 345 1.08 -1.55 -1.76
C CYS A 345 -0.28 -2.27 -1.82
N SER A 346 -0.84 -2.68 -0.67
CA SER A 346 -2.06 -3.51 -0.61
C SER A 346 -3.33 -2.70 -0.92
N PRO A 347 -4.29 -3.27 -1.67
CA PRO A 347 -5.65 -2.76 -1.82
C PRO A 347 -6.33 -2.39 -0.51
N SER A 348 -6.11 -3.17 0.55
CA SER A 348 -6.74 -2.98 1.88
C SER A 348 -6.10 -1.87 2.72
N ASP A 349 -5.00 -1.29 2.27
CA ASP A 349 -4.30 -0.20 2.96
C ASP A 349 -4.39 1.11 2.18
N ARG A 350 -5.12 1.11 1.05
CA ARG A 350 -5.21 2.26 0.15
C ARG A 350 -6.24 3.29 0.57
N LEU A 351 -6.16 4.40 -0.16
CA LEU A 351 -7.13 5.49 -0.14
C LEU A 351 -8.57 5.00 -0.42
N LEU A 352 -8.76 4.04 -1.33
CA LEU A 352 -10.07 3.51 -1.73
C LEU A 352 -10.38 2.21 -0.99
N MET A 353 -11.38 2.23 -0.12
CA MET A 353 -11.79 1.08 0.68
C MET A 353 -13.26 0.78 0.62
#